data_AF-A0A251XR12-F1
#
_entry.id   AF-A0A251XR12-F1
#
_cell.length_a   1.000
_cell.length_b   1.000
_cell.length_c   1.000
_cell.angle_alpha   90.00
_cell.angle_beta   90.00
_cell.angle_gamma   90.00
#
_symmetry.space_group_name_H-M   'P 1'
#
loop_
_entity.id
_entity.type
_entity.pdbx_description
1 polymer ?
#
loop_
_entity_poly.entity_id
_entity_poly.type
_entity_poly.pdbx_seq_one_letter_code
_entity_poly.pdbx_strand_id
1 'polypeptide(L)' 'MIGGIAETQEMLDFCAEHGIVPETELISADQVNEAYDRVLKSDVRYRFVIDAKTFA' A
#
# COMPACT_ATOMS: atom_id res chain seq x y z
N MET A 1 -18.00 6.01 2.79
CA MET A 1 -17.78 7.37 2.24
C MET A 1 -16.32 7.41 1.81
N ILE A 2 -16.04 7.61 0.52
CA ILE A 2 -14.67 7.74 0.02
C ILE A 2 -14.39 9.23 -0.07
N GLY A 3 -13.22 9.68 0.41
CA GLY A 3 -12.84 11.09 0.36
C GLY A 3 -12.78 11.61 -1.08
N GLY A 4 -13.12 12.88 -1.28
CA GLY A 4 -13.01 13.54 -2.59
C GLY A 4 -11.55 13.74 -3.03
N ILE A 5 -11.33 14.20 -4.26
CA ILE A 5 -9.98 14.53 -4.76
C ILE A 5 -9.29 15.57 -3.85
N ALA A 6 -10.01 16.63 -3.47
CA ALA A 6 -9.48 17.69 -2.61
C ALA A 6 -9.09 17.16 -1.21
N GLU A 7 -9.98 16.40 -0.56
CA GLU A 7 -9.71 15.79 0.76
C GLU A 7 -8.54 14.79 0.68
N THR A 8 -8.39 14.07 -0.43
CA THR A 8 -7.25 13.18 -0.65
C THR A 8 -5.95 13.97 -0.75
N GLN A 9 -5.95 15.11 -1.44
CA GLN A 9 -4.77 15.99 -1.51
C GLN A 9 -4.39 16.52 -0.12
N GLU A 10 -5.36 17.02 0.65
CA GLU A 10 -5.13 17.51 2.02
C GLU A 10 -4.54 16.41 2.92
N MET A 11 -5.04 15.17 2.80
CA MET A 11 -4.50 14.03 3.54
C MET A 11 -3.06 13.68 3.11
N LEU A 12 -2.74 13.75 1.81
CA LEU A 12 -1.38 13.52 1.32
C LEU A 12 -0.40 14.60 1.80
N ASP A 13 -0.81 15.86 1.75
CA ASP A 13 0.00 17.00 2.19
C ASP A 13 0.31 16.90 3.70
N PHE A 14 -0.72 16.59 4.51
CA PHE A 14 -0.56 16.33 5.93
C PHE A 14 0.39 15.16 6.20
N CYS A 15 0.25 14.04 5.49
CA CYS A 15 1.15 12.90 5.66
C CYS A 15 2.59 13.26 5.33
N ALA A 16 2.81 14.02 4.26
CA ALA A 16 4.15 14.48 3.85
C ALA A 16 4.78 15.43 4.88
N GLU A 17 4.01 16.39 5.42
CA GLU A 17 4.49 17.33 6.44
C GLU A 17 4.91 16.62 7.73
N HIS A 18 4.17 15.59 8.13
CA HIS A 18 4.40 14.87 9.38
C HIS A 18 5.25 13.61 9.24
N GLY A 19 5.74 13.29 8.03
CA GLY A 19 6.52 12.08 7.78
C GLY A 19 5.74 10.78 8.02
N ILE A 20 4.41 10.81 7.82
CA ILE A 20 3.54 9.66 8.00
C ILE A 20 3.63 8.79 6.74
N VAL A 21 4.16 7.59 6.91
CA VAL A 21 4.25 6.57 5.86
C VAL A 21 3.74 5.23 6.38
N PRO A 22 3.11 4.40 5.53
CA PRO A 22 2.72 3.07 5.93
C PRO A 22 3.95 2.16 6.07
N GLU A 23 3.91 1.23 7.03
CA GLU A 23 4.81 0.08 7.03
C GLU A 23 4.40 -0.88 5.91
N THR A 24 5.34 -1.24 5.05
CA THR A 24 5.07 -1.98 3.82
C THR A 24 5.99 -3.18 3.63
N GLU A 25 5.46 -4.21 2.98
CA GLU A 25 6.20 -5.32 2.42
C GLU A 25 6.18 -5.19 0.90
N LEU A 26 7.35 -4.95 0.28
CA LEU A 26 7.48 -4.84 -1.16
C LEU A 26 7.54 -6.24 -1.78
N ILE A 27 6.71 -6.48 -2.80
CA ILE A 27 6.63 -7.75 -3.53
C ILE A 27 6.80 -7.52 -5.03
N SER A 28 7.29 -8.54 -5.75
CA SER A 28 7.21 -8.55 -7.21
C SER A 28 5.81 -8.94 -7.69
N ALA A 29 5.51 -8.62 -8.94
CA ALA A 29 4.19 -8.81 -9.53
C ALA A 29 3.75 -10.29 -9.59
N ASP A 30 4.70 -11.21 -9.77
CA ASP A 30 4.46 -12.65 -9.77
C ASP A 30 4.09 -13.21 -8.38
N GLN A 31 4.41 -12.48 -7.31
CA GLN A 31 4.11 -12.86 -5.93
C GLN A 31 2.70 -12.43 -5.47
N VAL A 32 1.90 -11.78 -6.33
CA VAL A 32 0.61 -11.21 -5.93
C VAL A 32 -0.36 -12.23 -5.33
N ASN A 33 -0.38 -13.47 -5.85
CA ASN A 33 -1.26 -14.52 -5.34
C ASN A 33 -0.83 -15.01 -3.94
N GLU A 34 0.47 -15.17 -3.72
CA GLU A 34 1.00 -15.55 -2.40
C GLU A 34 0.73 -14.45 -1.36
N ALA A 35 0.95 -13.19 -1.74
CA ALA A 35 0.65 -12.05 -0.89
C ALA A 35 -0.85 -11.98 -0.53
N TYR A 36 -1.74 -12.31 -1.47
CA TYR A 36 -3.17 -12.37 -1.22
C TYR A 36 -3.54 -13.46 -0.19
N ASP A 37 -2.97 -14.66 -0.31
CA ASP A 37 -3.18 -15.74 0.67
C ASP A 37 -2.68 -15.36 2.08
N ARG A 38 -1.57 -14.62 2.16
CA ARG A 38 -1.04 -14.09 3.44
C ARG A 38 -1.97 -13.06 4.06
N VAL A 39 -2.56 -12.17 3.27
CA VAL A 39 -3.59 -11.22 3.74
C VAL A 39 -4.79 -11.97 4.34
N LEU A 40 -5.29 -13.01 3.66
CA LEU A 40 -6.41 -13.82 4.16
C LEU A 40 -6.11 -14.52 5.49
N LYS A 41 -4.85 -14.91 5.70
CA LYS A 41 -4.35 -15.52 6.95
C LYS A 41 -4.01 -14.49 8.04
N SER A 42 -4.21 -13.19 7.78
CA SER A 42 -3.75 -12.08 8.65
C SER A 42 -2.23 -12.10 8.89
N ASP A 43 -1.46 -12.72 8.00
CA ASP A 43 0.00 -12.82 8.04
C ASP A 43 0.64 -11.68 7.23
N VAL A 44 0.35 -10.44 7.63
CA VAL A 44 0.84 -9.22 6.98
C VAL A 44 1.10 -8.12 8.01
N ARG A 45 2.17 -7.35 7.83
CA ARG A 45 2.43 -6.10 8.59
C ARG A 45 2.83 -4.96 7.65
N TYR A 46 2.03 -3.94 7.41
CA TYR A 46 0.56 -3.84 7.47
C TYR A 46 -0.04 -3.79 6.06
N ARG A 47 0.80 -3.70 5.00
CA ARG A 47 0.38 -3.53 3.62
C ARG A 47 1.40 -4.10 2.64
N PHE A 48 0.96 -4.93 1.70
CA PHE A 48 1.78 -5.27 0.54
C PHE A 48 1.76 -4.13 -0.48
N VAL A 49 2.92 -3.84 -1.06
CA VAL A 49 3.07 -2.93 -2.19
C VAL A 49 3.73 -3.70 -3.32
N ILE A 50 3.12 -3.69 -4.50
CA ILE A 50 3.70 -4.33 -5.69
C ILE A 50 4.70 -3.36 -6.32
N ASP A 51 5.94 -3.81 -6.55
CA ASP A 51 6.88 -3.06 -7.37
C ASP A 51 6.46 -3.14 -8.84
N ALA A 52 5.89 -2.04 -9.35
CA ALA A 52 5.43 -1.94 -10.73
C ALA A 52 6.54 -2.14 -11.77
N LYS A 53 7.84 -2.01 -11.39
CA LYS A 53 8.96 -2.32 -12.29
C LYS A 53 9.09 -3.81 -12.61
N THR A 54 8.43 -4.67 -11.85
CA THR A 54 8.43 -6.12 -12.04
C THR A 54 7.26 -6.60 -12.91
N PHE A 55 6.40 -5.69 -13.37
CA PHE A 55 5.42 -6.02 -14.42
C PHE A 55 6.14 -6.33 -15.73
N ALA A 56 5.76 -7.45 -16.35
CA ALA A 56 6.27 -7.89 -17.64
C ALA A 56 5.74 -7.04 -18.81
#